data_AF-A0A7K5N5Z4-F1
#
_entry.id   AF-A0A7K5N5Z4-F1
#
_cell.length_a   1.000
_cell.length_b   1.000
_cell.length_c   1.000
_cell.angle_alpha   90.00
_cell.angle_beta   90.00
_cell.angle_gamma   90.00
#
_symmetry.space_group_name_H-M   'P 1'
#
loop_
_entity.id
_entity.type
_entity.pdbx_description
1 polymer ?
#
loop_
_entity_poly.entity_id
_entity_poly.type
_entity_poly.pdbx_seq_one_letter_code
_entity_poly.pdbx_strand_id
1 'polypeptide(L)'
;QSSRAPAISVSAESCIPAGLRLGPVPGIFKLGKYLSDRREPGPKKKVFLFFFIIIFFFLRSLPHRWTLLFPVPPVFQVRMVRGELVDEAGSSALEWIGLIRAARNSQEQTLEAVADLPGGQIFYRALRDVQPGEELTVWYSNPLAQWFDIPVTATPTHDEKGEERYICWYCWRTFKYPNSLKAHVHFHCALSHGRPFLHHDH
;
A
#
# COMPACT_ATOMS: atom_id res chain seq x y z
N GLN A 1 6.10 -2.87 -25.36
CA GLN A 1 6.89 -3.76 -24.48
C GLN A 1 6.05 -4.11 -23.27
N SER A 2 6.06 -5.40 -22.91
CA SER A 2 5.09 -6.10 -22.05
C SER A 2 4.62 -5.37 -20.80
N SER A 3 3.30 -5.25 -20.65
CA SER A 3 2.61 -4.87 -19.41
C SER A 3 2.82 -5.96 -18.35
N ARG A 4 3.91 -5.87 -17.59
CA ARG A 4 4.07 -6.65 -16.35
C ARG A 4 3.00 -6.18 -15.36
N ALA A 5 2.09 -7.07 -14.99
CA ALA A 5 1.13 -6.84 -13.91
C ALA A 5 1.89 -6.45 -12.62
N PRO A 6 1.67 -5.28 -12.01
CA PRO A 6 2.38 -4.92 -10.79
C PRO A 6 1.54 -5.38 -9.61
N ALA A 7 1.61 -6.67 -9.30
CA ALA A 7 1.15 -7.22 -8.04
C ALA A 7 2.31 -7.88 -7.29
N ILE A 8 3.50 -7.29 -7.40
CA ILE A 8 4.62 -7.62 -6.53
C ILE A 8 4.38 -6.84 -5.24
N SER A 9 3.80 -7.50 -4.23
CA SER A 9 3.82 -7.02 -2.86
C SER A 9 5.22 -7.23 -2.30
N VAL A 10 5.79 -6.22 -1.64
CA VAL A 10 7.08 -6.36 -0.93
C VAL A 10 6.75 -6.80 0.50
N SER A 11 7.30 -7.91 0.97
CA SER A 11 7.05 -8.42 2.33
C SER A 11 8.33 -8.65 3.11
N ALA A 12 8.28 -8.44 4.42
CA ALA A 12 9.39 -8.72 5.32
C ALA A 12 9.55 -10.23 5.54
N GLU A 13 10.75 -10.79 5.34
CA GLU A 13 11.10 -12.16 5.69
C GLU A 13 11.63 -12.25 7.14
N SER A 14 12.14 -11.13 7.66
CA SER A 14 12.65 -10.99 9.02
C SER A 14 12.01 -9.79 9.72
N CYS A 15 12.15 -9.69 11.04
CA CYS A 15 11.70 -8.51 11.77
C CYS A 15 12.44 -7.25 11.29
N ILE A 16 11.71 -6.16 11.05
CA ILE A 16 12.25 -4.85 10.67
C ILE A 16 11.98 -3.89 11.83
N PRO A 17 13.02 -3.32 12.45
CA PRO A 17 12.84 -2.48 13.63
C PRO A 17 12.17 -1.14 13.29
N ALA A 18 11.37 -0.64 14.22
CA ALA A 18 10.82 0.71 14.17
C ALA A 18 11.94 1.75 14.01
N GLY A 19 11.67 2.79 13.23
CA GLY A 19 12.64 3.85 12.96
C GLY A 19 13.68 3.55 11.89
N LEU A 20 13.74 2.31 11.34
CA LEU A 20 14.61 2.00 10.21
C LEU A 20 14.30 2.94 9.04
N ARG A 21 15.35 3.53 8.45
CA ARG A 21 15.25 4.43 7.30
C ARG A 21 15.71 3.72 6.02
N LEU A 22 14.93 3.89 4.96
CA LEU A 22 15.15 3.34 3.64
C LEU A 22 15.17 4.49 2.63
N GLY A 23 16.22 4.59 1.83
CA GLY A 23 16.33 5.63 0.81
C GLY A 23 17.74 6.20 0.69
N PRO A 24 17.91 7.29 -0.08
CA PRO A 24 16.85 8.13 -0.64
C PRO A 24 16.05 7.44 -1.77
N VAL A 25 14.74 7.73 -1.87
CA VAL A 25 13.88 7.21 -2.95
C VAL A 25 14.33 7.84 -4.28
N PRO A 26 14.74 7.04 -5.29
CA PRO A 26 15.22 7.57 -6.55
C PRO A 26 14.09 8.13 -7.41
N GLY A 27 14.38 9.23 -8.13
CA GLY A 27 13.48 9.80 -9.15
C GLY A 27 12.36 10.69 -8.61
N ILE A 28 11.31 10.86 -9.43
CA ILE A 28 10.18 11.75 -9.09
C ILE A 28 9.23 11.02 -8.14
N PHE A 29 9.10 11.55 -6.92
CA PHE A 29 8.22 10.99 -5.91
C PHE A 29 6.73 11.27 -6.20
N LYS A 30 5.97 10.21 -6.52
CA LYS A 30 4.51 10.26 -6.78
C LYS A 30 3.79 9.08 -6.12
N LEU A 31 3.87 9.02 -4.79
CA LEU A 31 3.20 7.98 -4.01
C LEU A 31 1.68 8.13 -4.10
N GLY A 32 0.95 7.03 -4.27
CA GLY A 32 -0.52 7.07 -4.34
C GLY A 32 -1.11 7.40 -5.72
N LYS A 33 -0.30 7.77 -6.74
CA LYS A 33 -0.81 8.03 -8.10
C LYS A 33 -1.60 6.85 -8.69
N TYR A 34 -1.21 5.61 -8.37
CA TYR A 34 -1.91 4.40 -8.83
C TYR A 34 -2.71 3.73 -7.71
N LEU A 35 -2.88 4.41 -6.58
CA LEU A 35 -3.68 3.92 -5.46
C LEU A 35 -5.15 3.95 -5.87
N SER A 36 -5.77 2.81 -5.76
CA SER A 36 -7.21 2.62 -5.91
C SER A 36 -7.64 1.65 -4.82
N ASP A 37 -8.93 1.65 -4.51
CA ASP A 37 -9.52 0.55 -3.78
C ASP A 37 -9.36 -0.68 -4.64
N ARG A 38 -8.29 -1.45 -4.42
CA ARG A 38 -8.12 -2.76 -5.05
C ARG A 38 -9.44 -3.48 -4.84
N ARG A 39 -10.12 -3.78 -5.95
CA ARG A 39 -11.43 -4.41 -5.95
C ARG A 39 -11.27 -5.73 -5.21
N GLU A 40 -11.59 -5.73 -3.92
CA GLU A 40 -11.59 -6.96 -3.14
C GLU A 40 -12.48 -7.93 -3.91
N PRO A 41 -12.03 -9.19 -4.13
CA PRO A 41 -12.87 -10.16 -4.76
C PRO A 41 -14.16 -10.24 -3.93
N GLY A 42 -15.24 -9.71 -4.50
CA GLY A 42 -16.54 -9.67 -3.83
C GLY A 42 -16.97 -11.09 -3.43
N PRO A 43 -17.99 -11.24 -2.57
CA PRO A 43 -18.41 -12.52 -2.02
C PRO A 43 -18.58 -13.63 -3.07
N LYS A 44 -19.02 -13.30 -4.30
CA LYS A 44 -19.13 -14.23 -5.43
C LYS A 44 -17.79 -14.88 -5.85
N LYS A 45 -16.66 -14.18 -5.69
CA LYS A 45 -15.30 -14.71 -5.92
C LYS A 45 -14.73 -15.41 -4.70
N LYS A 46 -15.20 -15.09 -3.48
CA LYS A 46 -14.88 -15.86 -2.26
C LYS A 46 -15.47 -17.27 -2.32
N VAL A 47 -16.64 -17.45 -2.91
CA VAL A 47 -17.23 -18.79 -3.19
C VAL A 47 -16.31 -19.60 -4.11
N PHE A 48 -15.73 -18.98 -5.13
CA PHE A 48 -14.77 -19.64 -6.03
C PHE A 48 -13.49 -20.04 -5.30
N LEU A 49 -12.99 -19.19 -4.40
CA LEU A 49 -11.83 -19.50 -3.54
C LEU A 49 -12.16 -20.60 -2.51
N PHE A 50 -13.37 -20.60 -1.94
CA PHE A 50 -13.86 -21.64 -1.04
C PHE A 50 -14.02 -22.99 -1.74
N PHE A 51 -14.55 -23.00 -2.98
CA PHE A 51 -14.61 -24.21 -3.81
C PHE A 51 -13.21 -24.78 -4.06
N PHE A 52 -12.22 -23.91 -4.28
CA PHE A 52 -10.83 -24.35 -4.43
C PHE A 52 -10.21 -24.89 -3.13
N ILE A 53 -10.56 -24.34 -1.97
CA ILE A 53 -10.12 -24.87 -0.66
C ILE A 53 -10.76 -26.24 -0.36
N ILE A 54 -12.02 -26.45 -0.75
CA ILE A 54 -12.71 -27.74 -0.58
C ILE A 54 -12.11 -28.80 -1.52
N ILE A 55 -11.80 -28.45 -2.78
CA ILE A 55 -11.08 -29.31 -3.72
C ILE A 55 -9.66 -29.63 -3.19
N PHE A 56 -8.98 -28.66 -2.57
CA PHE A 56 -7.68 -28.85 -1.93
C PHE A 56 -7.73 -29.87 -0.77
N PHE A 57 -8.83 -29.88 0.00
CA PHE A 57 -9.06 -30.89 1.04
C PHE A 57 -9.41 -32.27 0.47
N PHE A 58 -10.17 -32.34 -0.63
CA PHE A 58 -10.50 -33.61 -1.30
C PHE A 58 -9.29 -34.25 -2.00
N LEU A 59 -8.35 -33.44 -2.52
CA LEU A 59 -7.10 -33.90 -3.14
C LEU A 59 -6.04 -34.37 -2.13
N ARG A 60 -6.27 -34.18 -0.82
CA ARG A 60 -5.38 -34.66 0.25
C ARG A 60 -5.40 -36.19 0.42
N SER A 61 -6.35 -36.88 -0.25
CA SER A 61 -6.41 -38.35 -0.37
C SER A 61 -5.71 -38.91 -1.61
N LEU A 62 -5.08 -38.08 -2.46
CA LEU A 62 -4.32 -38.53 -3.62
C LEU A 62 -2.80 -38.41 -3.35
N PRO A 63 -1.99 -39.40 -3.79
CA PRO A 63 -0.60 -39.51 -3.40
C PRO A 63 0.24 -38.33 -3.93
N HIS A 64 0.74 -37.53 -2.99
CA HIS A 64 1.94 -36.67 -2.98
C HIS A 64 2.42 -35.86 -4.20
N ARG A 65 1.67 -35.74 -5.31
CA ARG A 65 2.20 -35.07 -6.52
C ARG A 65 1.38 -33.90 -7.08
N TRP A 66 0.32 -33.47 -6.40
CA TRP A 66 -0.60 -32.43 -6.92
C TRP A 66 -0.69 -31.16 -6.06
N THR A 67 0.34 -30.83 -5.27
CA THR A 67 0.38 -29.58 -4.48
C THR A 67 0.80 -28.34 -5.28
N LEU A 68 1.05 -28.42 -6.59
CA LEU A 68 1.71 -27.35 -7.36
C LEU A 68 0.86 -26.81 -8.52
N LEU A 69 -0.30 -26.22 -8.26
CA LEU A 69 -1.04 -25.48 -9.31
C LEU A 69 -1.84 -24.28 -8.82
N PHE A 70 -1.40 -23.64 -7.73
CA PHE A 70 -1.72 -22.23 -7.51
C PHE A 70 -0.44 -21.42 -7.64
N PRO A 71 -0.27 -20.61 -8.70
CA PRO A 71 0.78 -19.61 -8.72
C PRO A 71 0.44 -18.60 -7.63
N VAL A 72 1.10 -18.71 -6.47
CA VAL A 72 1.17 -17.63 -5.51
C VAL A 72 1.71 -16.42 -6.28
N PRO A 73 1.06 -15.24 -6.25
CA PRO A 73 1.59 -14.07 -6.92
C PRO A 73 3.03 -13.84 -6.44
N PRO A 74 3.97 -13.44 -7.32
CA PRO A 74 5.36 -13.26 -6.92
C PRO A 74 5.44 -12.19 -5.83
N VAL A 75 5.68 -12.62 -4.60
CA VAL A 75 5.94 -11.74 -3.45
C VAL A 75 7.42 -11.45 -3.44
N PHE A 76 7.79 -10.17 -3.39
CA PHE A 76 9.19 -9.77 -3.28
C PHE A 76 9.56 -9.76 -1.79
N GLN A 77 10.43 -10.67 -1.38
CA GLN A 77 10.79 -10.81 0.02
C GLN A 77 12.07 -10.03 0.33
N VAL A 78 12.08 -9.38 1.48
CA VAL A 78 13.23 -8.60 1.96
C VAL A 78 13.58 -8.98 3.38
N ARG A 79 14.87 -9.04 3.67
CA ARG A 79 15.40 -9.43 4.99
C ARG A 79 16.40 -8.41 5.51
N MET A 80 16.46 -8.31 6.83
CA MET A 80 17.43 -7.49 7.56
C MET A 80 18.77 -8.20 7.60
N VAL A 81 19.81 -7.55 7.07
CA VAL A 81 21.19 -8.02 7.11
C VAL A 81 22.08 -6.86 7.53
N ARG A 82 22.76 -7.01 8.68
CA ARG A 82 23.71 -6.01 9.20
C ARG A 82 23.14 -4.58 9.31
N GLY A 83 21.84 -4.45 9.55
CA GLY A 83 21.15 -3.16 9.68
C GLY A 83 20.57 -2.61 8.38
N GLU A 84 20.70 -3.30 7.25
CA GLU A 84 20.14 -2.91 5.97
C GLU A 84 19.10 -3.91 5.47
N LEU A 85 18.12 -3.45 4.68
CA LEU A 85 17.20 -4.34 3.97
C LEU A 85 17.79 -4.76 2.63
N VAL A 86 17.86 -6.06 2.42
CA VAL A 86 18.30 -6.68 1.18
C VAL A 86 17.24 -7.66 0.67
N ASP A 87 17.19 -7.86 -0.64
CA ASP A 87 16.35 -8.89 -1.25
C ASP A 87 17.00 -10.29 -1.18
N GLU A 88 16.35 -11.30 -1.75
CA GLU A 88 16.88 -12.67 -1.87
C GLU A 88 18.20 -12.75 -2.65
N ALA A 89 18.42 -11.82 -3.60
CA ALA A 89 19.64 -11.74 -4.40
C ALA A 89 20.76 -10.92 -3.72
N GLY A 90 20.51 -10.33 -2.55
CA GLY A 90 21.43 -9.43 -1.85
C GLY A 90 21.46 -8.00 -2.39
N SER A 91 20.51 -7.62 -3.24
CA SER A 91 20.37 -6.27 -3.79
C SER A 91 19.96 -5.28 -2.70
N SER A 92 20.52 -4.06 -2.77
CA SER A 92 20.21 -2.98 -1.84
C SER A 92 18.75 -2.51 -1.95
N ALA A 93 18.25 -1.88 -0.89
CA ALA A 93 16.90 -1.31 -0.85
C ALA A 93 16.60 -0.33 -2.00
N LEU A 94 17.60 0.36 -2.55
CA LEU A 94 17.42 1.39 -3.58
C LEU A 94 16.85 0.85 -4.89
N GLU A 95 17.12 -0.42 -5.23
CA GLU A 95 16.67 -1.04 -6.47
C GLU A 95 15.17 -1.38 -6.46
N TRP A 96 14.62 -1.69 -5.27
CA TRP A 96 13.25 -2.18 -5.12
C TRP A 96 12.36 -1.29 -4.26
N ILE A 97 12.88 -0.23 -3.62
CA ILE A 97 12.09 0.71 -2.79
C ILE A 97 10.92 1.33 -3.57
N GLY A 98 11.04 1.49 -4.89
CA GLY A 98 9.97 1.95 -5.78
C GLY A 98 8.84 0.94 -6.01
N LEU A 99 9.03 -0.34 -5.64
CA LEU A 99 8.01 -1.39 -5.69
C LEU A 99 7.09 -1.38 -4.47
N ILE A 100 7.51 -0.72 -3.37
CA ILE A 100 6.71 -0.61 -2.15
C ILE A 100 5.42 0.14 -2.47
N ARG A 101 4.32 -0.44 -2.02
CA ARG A 101 2.99 0.05 -2.37
C ARG A 101 2.51 1.12 -1.42
N ALA A 102 1.65 1.99 -1.93
CA ALA A 102 0.95 2.95 -1.08
C ALA A 102 -0.05 2.26 -0.14
N ALA A 103 -0.01 2.60 1.15
CA ALA A 103 -0.98 2.14 2.14
C ALA A 103 -2.33 2.83 1.93
N ARG A 104 -3.42 2.06 1.98
CA ARG A 104 -4.81 2.54 1.84
C ARG A 104 -5.37 3.11 3.14
N ASN A 105 -4.91 2.59 4.29
CA ASN A 105 -5.34 3.01 5.62
C ASN A 105 -4.17 2.92 6.61
N SER A 106 -4.40 3.40 7.83
CA SER A 106 -3.42 3.34 8.93
C SER A 106 -3.16 1.93 9.46
N GLN A 107 -4.10 1.00 9.28
CA GLN A 107 -3.98 -0.38 9.77
C GLN A 107 -2.94 -1.18 8.99
N GLU A 108 -2.87 -1.00 7.66
CA GLU A 108 -1.88 -1.70 6.81
C GLU A 108 -0.57 -0.92 6.67
N GLN A 109 -0.55 0.37 7.05
CA GLN A 109 0.62 1.22 6.95
C GLN A 109 1.74 0.75 7.89
N THR A 110 2.84 0.31 7.30
CA THR A 110 4.04 -0.12 8.04
C THR A 110 5.16 0.93 7.97
N LEU A 111 5.19 1.69 6.88
CA LEU A 111 6.18 2.72 6.61
C LEU A 111 5.52 4.10 6.44
N GLU A 112 6.27 5.14 6.73
CA GLU A 112 5.92 6.52 6.40
C GLU A 112 6.98 7.15 5.49
N ALA A 113 6.55 7.96 4.53
CA ALA A 113 7.43 8.77 3.71
C ALA A 113 7.72 10.10 4.41
N VAL A 114 9.00 10.38 4.64
CA VAL A 114 9.52 11.58 5.28
C VAL A 114 10.51 12.27 4.34
N ALA A 115 10.60 13.60 4.40
CA ALA A 115 11.65 14.35 3.72
C ALA A 115 12.72 14.76 4.73
N ASP A 116 13.99 14.52 4.42
CA ASP A 116 15.08 15.15 5.18
C ASP A 116 15.37 16.55 4.62
N LEU A 117 15.59 17.50 5.54
CA LEU A 117 15.98 18.88 5.24
C LEU A 117 17.36 19.17 5.84
N PRO A 118 18.24 19.91 5.13
CA PRO A 118 18.04 20.49 3.79
C PRO A 118 18.34 19.47 2.67
N GLY A 119 17.43 19.34 1.70
CA GLY A 119 17.66 18.47 0.54
C GLY A 119 16.41 17.95 -0.14
N GLY A 120 15.27 17.89 0.57
CA GLY A 120 14.00 17.44 0.00
C GLY A 120 14.02 15.99 -0.48
N GLN A 121 15.05 15.23 -0.09
CA GLN A 121 15.16 13.81 -0.39
C GLN A 121 14.14 13.04 0.44
N ILE A 122 13.43 12.13 -0.21
CA ILE A 122 12.40 11.32 0.44
C ILE A 122 13.02 10.03 0.95
N PHE A 123 12.72 9.69 2.19
CA PHE A 123 13.07 8.44 2.84
C PHE A 123 11.80 7.76 3.33
N TYR A 124 11.80 6.43 3.38
CA TYR A 124 10.78 5.67 4.07
C TYR A 124 11.28 5.28 5.45
N ARG A 125 10.49 5.60 6.47
CA ARG A 125 10.78 5.28 7.86
C ARG A 125 9.79 4.24 8.36
N ALA A 126 10.27 3.19 9.02
CA ALA A 126 9.39 2.22 9.68
C ALA A 126 8.68 2.89 10.87
N LEU A 127 7.35 2.83 10.88
CA LEU A 127 6.52 3.41 11.95
C LEU A 127 6.51 2.55 13.21
N ARG A 128 6.67 1.25 13.03
CA ARG A 128 6.60 0.21 14.06
C ARG A 128 7.48 -0.95 13.67
N ASP A 129 7.67 -1.90 14.59
CA ASP A 129 8.29 -3.17 14.27
C ASP A 129 7.41 -3.93 13.27
N VAL A 130 7.98 -4.26 12.12
CA VAL A 130 7.32 -5.04 11.07
C VAL A 130 7.70 -6.49 11.26
N GLN A 131 6.71 -7.35 11.43
CA GLN A 131 6.89 -8.77 11.65
C GLN A 131 7.16 -9.51 10.33
N PRO A 132 7.86 -10.66 10.39
CA PRO A 132 7.98 -11.57 9.25
C PRO A 132 6.60 -11.92 8.68
N GLY A 133 6.47 -11.83 7.35
CA GLY A 133 5.23 -12.07 6.60
C GLY A 133 4.37 -10.82 6.39
N GLU A 134 4.65 -9.69 7.05
CA GLU A 134 3.90 -8.46 6.83
C GLU A 134 4.32 -7.77 5.51
N GLU A 135 3.34 -7.15 4.84
CA GLU A 135 3.59 -6.36 3.63
C GLU A 135 4.13 -4.97 4.00
N LEU A 136 5.18 -4.54 3.31
CA LEU A 136 5.67 -3.18 3.34
C LEU A 136 4.71 -2.29 2.54
N THR A 137 4.02 -1.39 3.24
CA THR A 137 3.19 -0.37 2.64
C THR A 137 3.53 0.98 3.25
N VAL A 138 3.52 2.01 2.40
CA VAL A 138 3.99 3.35 2.76
C VAL A 138 2.92 4.40 2.52
N TRP A 139 2.82 5.39 3.40
CA TRP A 139 2.02 6.59 3.17
C TRP A 139 2.78 7.84 3.58
N TYR A 140 2.32 9.01 3.18
CA TYR A 140 2.92 10.28 3.52
C TYR A 140 2.90 10.53 5.04
N SER A 141 4.00 11.05 5.59
CA SER A 141 3.98 11.70 6.90
C SER A 141 3.20 13.02 6.83
N ASN A 142 2.69 13.52 7.97
CA ASN A 142 1.90 14.76 8.00
C ASN A 142 2.63 15.97 7.39
N PRO A 143 3.91 16.25 7.75
CA PRO A 143 4.63 17.38 7.15
C PRO A 143 4.83 17.20 5.65
N LEU A 144 5.09 15.97 5.20
CA LEU A 144 5.27 15.68 3.78
C LEU A 144 3.96 15.81 3.00
N ALA A 145 2.86 15.30 3.54
CA ALA A 145 1.54 15.41 2.94
C ALA A 145 1.15 16.87 2.74
N GLN A 146 1.39 17.72 3.75
CA GLN A 146 1.16 19.15 3.64
C GLN A 146 2.04 19.80 2.57
N TRP A 147 3.31 19.42 2.47
CA TRP A 147 4.21 19.97 1.44
C TRP A 147 3.79 19.60 0.00
N PHE A 148 3.13 18.46 -0.17
CA PHE A 148 2.59 18.00 -1.46
C PHE A 148 1.11 18.39 -1.67
N ASP A 149 0.50 19.22 -0.82
CA ASP A 149 -0.93 19.56 -0.89
C ASP A 149 -1.85 18.31 -0.92
N ILE A 150 -1.47 17.28 -0.15
CA ILE A 150 -2.25 16.06 0.02
C ILE A 150 -3.14 16.24 1.26
N PRO A 151 -4.44 15.94 1.16
CA PRO A 151 -5.35 16.11 2.30
C PRO A 151 -4.92 15.24 3.48
N VAL A 152 -4.68 15.87 4.63
CA VAL A 152 -4.32 15.16 5.87
C VAL A 152 -5.54 14.52 6.54
N THR A 153 -6.72 15.08 6.31
CA THR A 153 -8.00 14.59 6.85
C THR A 153 -8.84 13.94 5.75
N ALA A 154 -9.62 12.94 6.15
CA ALA A 154 -10.66 12.33 5.33
C ALA A 154 -11.84 12.05 6.27
N THR A 155 -12.96 12.74 6.05
CA THR A 155 -14.14 12.58 6.90
C THR A 155 -14.84 11.27 6.54
N PRO A 156 -14.98 10.32 7.48
CA PRO A 156 -15.75 9.11 7.25
C PRO A 156 -17.25 9.46 7.21
N THR A 157 -17.97 8.78 6.34
CA THR A 157 -19.43 8.71 6.34
C THR A 157 -19.82 7.27 6.60
N HIS A 158 -20.87 7.04 7.38
CA HIS A 158 -21.39 5.70 7.59
C HIS A 158 -22.51 5.42 6.59
N ASP A 159 -22.51 4.24 6.00
CA ASP A 159 -23.66 3.75 5.26
C ASP A 159 -24.78 3.27 6.20
N GLU A 160 -25.92 2.89 5.63
CA GLU A 160 -27.07 2.35 6.35
C GLU A 160 -26.75 1.06 7.16
N LYS A 161 -25.61 0.42 6.88
CA LYS A 161 -25.11 -0.78 7.55
C LYS A 161 -24.04 -0.47 8.60
N GLY A 162 -23.68 0.80 8.77
CA GLY A 162 -22.64 1.26 9.68
C GLY A 162 -21.21 1.14 9.13
N GLU A 163 -21.01 0.71 7.88
CA GLU A 163 -19.69 0.62 7.27
C GLU A 163 -19.14 2.03 6.96
N GLU A 164 -17.90 2.28 7.39
CA GLU A 164 -17.18 3.50 7.03
C GLU A 164 -16.93 3.55 5.52
N ARG A 165 -17.32 4.68 4.93
CA ARG A 165 -17.06 5.04 3.54
C ARG A 165 -16.52 6.46 3.52
N TYR A 166 -15.81 6.79 2.45
CA TYR A 166 -15.18 8.08 2.28
C TYR A 166 -15.67 8.69 0.96
N ILE A 167 -16.28 9.87 1.02
CA ILE A 167 -16.89 10.49 -0.16
C ILE A 167 -16.05 11.70 -0.57
N CYS A 168 -15.74 11.77 -1.86
CA CYS A 168 -15.14 12.96 -2.44
C CYS A 168 -16.21 14.05 -2.61
N TRP A 169 -16.09 15.16 -1.88
CA TRP A 169 -17.04 16.27 -1.95
C TRP A 169 -17.07 17.00 -3.31
N TYR A 170 -16.02 16.84 -4.12
CA TYR A 170 -15.96 17.46 -5.45
C TYR A 170 -16.71 16.66 -6.50
N CYS A 171 -16.59 15.33 -6.50
CA CYS A 171 -17.11 14.47 -7.57
C CYS A 171 -18.10 13.39 -7.10
N TRP A 172 -18.40 13.36 -5.80
CA TRP A 172 -19.31 12.44 -5.12
C TRP A 172 -18.95 10.95 -5.24
N ARG A 173 -17.73 10.63 -5.70
CA ARG A 173 -17.24 9.24 -5.71
C ARG A 173 -17.01 8.74 -4.29
N THR A 174 -17.39 7.50 -4.06
CA THR A 174 -17.22 6.80 -2.79
C THR A 174 -15.99 5.91 -2.82
N PHE A 175 -15.26 5.89 -1.72
CA PHE A 175 -14.05 5.11 -1.49
C PHE A 175 -14.22 4.30 -0.20
N LYS A 176 -13.61 3.12 -0.16
CA LYS A 176 -13.57 2.25 1.02
C LYS A 176 -12.53 2.72 2.04
N TYR A 177 -11.44 3.32 1.58
CA TYR A 177 -10.30 3.65 2.43
C TYR A 177 -9.93 5.14 2.37
N PRO A 178 -9.45 5.73 3.48
CA PRO A 178 -9.17 7.17 3.56
C PRO A 178 -8.04 7.59 2.62
N ASN A 179 -6.96 6.83 2.50
CA ASN A 179 -5.84 7.22 1.64
C ASN A 179 -6.19 7.07 0.15
N SER A 180 -7.11 6.16 -0.20
CA SER A 180 -7.66 6.08 -1.55
C SER A 180 -8.40 7.37 -1.93
N LEU A 181 -9.21 7.93 -1.02
CA LEU A 181 -9.86 9.22 -1.22
C LEU A 181 -8.81 10.34 -1.35
N LYS A 182 -7.84 10.41 -0.43
CA LYS A 182 -6.77 11.43 -0.45
C LYS A 182 -6.00 11.41 -1.77
N ALA A 183 -5.60 10.22 -2.23
CA ALA A 183 -4.95 10.03 -3.52
C ALA A 183 -5.86 10.46 -4.69
N HIS A 184 -7.16 10.14 -4.64
CA HIS A 184 -8.10 10.57 -5.66
C HIS A 184 -8.18 12.10 -5.75
N VAL A 185 -8.35 12.78 -4.61
CA VAL A 185 -8.49 14.26 -4.59
C VAL A 185 -7.25 14.94 -5.15
N HIS A 186 -6.06 14.42 -4.85
CA HIS A 186 -4.79 15.00 -5.29
C HIS A 186 -4.43 14.66 -6.75
N PHE A 187 -4.60 13.40 -7.20
CA PHE A 187 -4.13 12.97 -8.52
C PHE A 187 -5.19 12.82 -9.61
N HIS A 188 -6.45 12.56 -9.24
CA HIS A 188 -7.47 12.04 -10.17
C HIS A 188 -8.76 12.83 -10.20
N CYS A 189 -8.97 13.75 -9.27
CA CYS A 189 -10.20 14.51 -9.17
C CYS A 189 -10.14 15.71 -10.13
N ALA A 190 -10.70 15.55 -11.32
CA ALA A 190 -10.79 16.65 -12.30
C ALA A 190 -11.50 17.90 -11.74
N LEU A 191 -12.36 17.74 -10.73
CA LEU A 191 -13.12 18.81 -10.09
C LEU A 191 -12.40 19.47 -8.90
N SER A 192 -11.26 18.93 -8.45
CA SER A 192 -10.41 19.58 -7.42
C SER A 192 -9.45 20.60 -8.03
N HIS A 193 -9.08 20.45 -9.32
CA HIS A 193 -8.10 21.29 -10.04
C HIS A 193 -8.54 22.75 -10.31
N GLY A 194 -9.40 23.33 -9.47
CA GLY A 194 -9.85 24.72 -9.57
C GLY A 194 -10.29 25.38 -8.26
N ARG A 195 -10.17 24.74 -7.09
CA ARG A 195 -10.44 25.38 -5.80
C ARG A 195 -9.40 24.96 -4.76
N PRO A 196 -8.63 25.89 -4.19
CA PRO A 196 -7.86 25.61 -2.98
C PRO A 196 -8.80 25.10 -1.89
N PHE A 197 -8.30 24.16 -1.08
CA PHE A 197 -8.99 23.71 0.13
C PHE A 197 -9.41 24.94 0.94
N LEU A 198 -10.72 25.16 1.07
CA LEU A 198 -11.22 26.07 2.09
C LEU A 198 -10.92 25.41 3.43
N HIS A 199 -9.87 25.89 4.08
CA HIS A 199 -9.59 25.64 5.48
C HIS A 199 -10.85 26.04 6.25
N HIS A 200 -11.52 25.07 6.86
CA HIS A 200 -12.54 25.39 7.86
C HIS A 200 -11.77 25.70 9.14
N ASP A 201 -11.46 26.99 9.31
CA ASP A 201 -11.06 27.52 10.61
C ASP A 201 -12.32 27.54 11.50
N HIS A 202 -12.27 26.74 12.56
CA HIS A 202 -13.11 26.88 13.74
C HIS A 202 -12.24 26.78 14.99
#